data_AF-A0A538BRK4-F1
#
_entry.id   AF-A0A538BRK4-F1
#
_cell.length_a   1.000
_cell.length_b   1.000
_cell.length_c   1.000
_cell.angle_alpha   90.00
_cell.angle_beta   90.00
_cell.angle_gamma   90.00
#
_symmetry.space_group_name_H-M   'P 1'
#
loop_
_entity.id
_entity.type
_entity.pdbx_description
1 polymer ?
#
loop_
_entity_poly.entity_id
_entity_poly.type
_entity_poly.pdbx_seq_one_letter_code
_entity_poly.pdbx_strand_id
1 'polypeptide(L)'
;MEIDTGCLDERSDGTLNPLNDVDRSDDETADERPVAPEMVAEREGSDEPSARFRPAAKGAFAFSMYLAASVILWARPVLAHFGTRYLSNGRGDPDLYRWMLAWTPWALTHGRSIVFTDRVFAPGGADLTWSTLMPFPAVAMWPVTSLFGTLASHNALKVLAPALAAWGAYLVCHRVTRAFWPSVAGGYLFGFSAYMVGQMQSHLNLVLIFPVPIAVYLVVRKVEGSLGRVVFVTLMAGALLGLFLISTELFATTALFGGLAFCLPCATHPPPPSAPRRMHRPMRSGSSSLGTTS
;
A
#
# COMPACT_ATOMS: atom_id res chain seq x y z
N MET A 1 55.62 8.10 -4.27
CA MET A 1 57.07 8.20 -4.03
C MET A 1 57.39 7.06 -3.07
N GLU A 2 57.50 5.85 -3.65
CA GLU A 2 58.77 5.12 -3.92
C GLU A 2 59.12 4.30 -2.65
N ILE A 3 58.94 2.97 -2.56
CA ILE A 3 59.47 1.83 -3.36
C ILE A 3 60.94 2.01 -3.75
N ASP A 4 61.83 1.28 -3.05
CA ASP A 4 62.85 0.31 -3.54
C ASP A 4 63.80 -0.05 -2.35
N THR A 5 64.56 -1.14 -2.24
CA THR A 5 65.11 -2.14 -3.19
C THR A 5 65.71 -3.32 -2.39
N GLY A 6 65.92 -4.47 -3.07
CA GLY A 6 67.08 -5.38 -2.86
C GLY A 6 66.83 -6.63 -2.00
N CYS A 7 66.65 -7.87 -2.51
CA CYS A 7 67.40 -8.71 -3.47
C CYS A 7 68.56 -9.50 -2.83
N LEU A 8 68.44 -10.84 -2.77
CA LEU A 8 69.43 -11.93 -2.98
C LEU A 8 68.59 -13.25 -2.98
N ASP A 9 68.27 -13.88 -4.12
CA ASP A 9 69.09 -14.72 -5.02
C ASP A 9 69.63 -16.00 -4.33
N GLU A 10 69.02 -17.15 -4.65
CA GLU A 10 69.75 -18.40 -4.93
C GLU A 10 68.88 -19.36 -5.78
N ARG A 11 69.59 -20.12 -6.59
CA ARG A 11 69.27 -20.67 -7.90
C ARG A 11 69.52 -22.18 -7.88
N SER A 12 68.71 -22.98 -8.57
CA SER A 12 69.04 -24.34 -9.04
C SER A 12 67.88 -24.87 -9.90
N ASP A 13 67.95 -24.71 -11.23
CA ASP A 13 68.24 -25.75 -12.24
C ASP A 13 67.18 -26.88 -12.29
N GLY A 14 66.35 -26.96 -13.35
CA GLY A 14 66.67 -27.55 -14.66
C GLY A 14 65.72 -28.76 -14.82
N THR A 15 65.03 -29.07 -15.91
CA THR A 15 65.32 -28.95 -17.34
C THR A 15 64.03 -29.23 -18.13
N LEU A 16 63.89 -28.59 -19.28
CA LEU A 16 62.80 -28.74 -20.26
C LEU A 16 62.90 -30.00 -21.13
N ASN A 17 61.76 -30.30 -21.78
CA ASN A 17 61.60 -30.58 -23.23
C ASN A 17 61.08 -32.01 -23.64
N PRO A 18 60.63 -32.25 -24.89
CA PRO A 18 59.22 -32.18 -25.30
C PRO A 18 58.75 -33.39 -26.17
N LEU A 19 57.49 -33.32 -26.64
CA LEU A 19 56.89 -33.87 -27.88
C LEU A 19 57.58 -35.04 -28.60
N ASN A 20 56.82 -36.13 -28.80
CA ASN A 20 56.92 -36.97 -30.00
C ASN A 20 55.55 -37.57 -30.36
N ASP A 21 55.15 -37.34 -31.61
CA ASP A 21 54.05 -37.97 -32.34
C ASP A 21 54.46 -39.35 -32.90
N VAL A 22 53.44 -40.09 -33.39
CA VAL A 22 53.44 -41.08 -34.49
C VAL A 22 53.40 -42.59 -34.14
N ASP A 23 52.16 -43.12 -34.25
CA ASP A 23 51.70 -44.29 -35.04
C ASP A 23 52.17 -45.73 -34.73
N ARG A 24 51.20 -46.61 -34.36
CA ARG A 24 50.96 -47.91 -35.01
C ARG A 24 49.71 -48.66 -34.50
N SER A 25 48.71 -48.74 -35.39
CA SER A 25 47.87 -49.88 -35.81
C SER A 25 47.56 -51.08 -34.87
N ASP A 26 46.24 -51.32 -34.76
CA ASP A 26 45.48 -52.59 -34.84
C ASP A 26 45.61 -53.63 -33.70
N ASP A 27 44.53 -53.83 -32.93
CA ASP A 27 43.82 -55.13 -32.96
C ASP A 27 42.37 -55.02 -32.42
N GLU A 28 41.56 -55.88 -33.02
CA GLU A 28 40.14 -56.12 -33.00
C GLU A 28 39.62 -56.67 -31.66
N THR A 29 38.44 -56.24 -31.19
CA THR A 29 37.32 -57.14 -30.80
C THR A 29 36.14 -56.34 -30.22
N ALA A 30 34.99 -56.52 -30.86
CA ALA A 30 33.70 -56.05 -30.41
C ALA A 30 33.23 -56.83 -29.16
N ASP A 31 32.75 -56.10 -28.14
CA ASP A 31 31.89 -56.63 -27.08
C ASP A 31 30.84 -55.55 -26.72
N GLU A 32 29.83 -55.42 -27.58
CA GLU A 32 28.61 -54.67 -27.27
C GLU A 32 27.79 -55.47 -26.25
N ARG A 33 27.88 -55.09 -24.97
CA ARG A 33 26.91 -55.51 -23.94
C ARG A 33 25.82 -54.45 -23.82
N PRO A 34 24.52 -54.82 -23.78
CA PRO A 34 23.47 -53.85 -23.55
C PRO A 34 23.51 -53.36 -22.10
N VAL A 35 23.87 -52.09 -21.90
CA VAL A 35 23.76 -51.41 -20.61
C VAL A 35 22.27 -51.18 -20.33
N ALA A 36 21.73 -51.87 -19.32
CA ALA A 36 20.38 -51.65 -18.82
C ALA A 36 20.20 -50.18 -18.37
N PRO A 37 19.05 -49.54 -18.61
CA PRO A 37 18.84 -48.17 -18.19
C PRO A 37 18.84 -48.10 -16.67
N GLU A 38 19.81 -47.35 -16.15
CA GLU A 38 19.93 -46.93 -14.77
C GLU A 38 18.67 -46.13 -14.41
N MET A 39 17.74 -46.76 -13.68
CA MET A 39 16.66 -46.03 -13.01
C MET A 39 17.28 -45.20 -11.90
N VAL A 40 17.75 -44.00 -12.27
CA VAL A 40 17.92 -42.90 -11.33
C VAL A 40 16.51 -42.54 -10.86
N ALA A 41 16.09 -43.16 -9.77
CA ALA A 41 14.97 -42.68 -9.00
C ALA A 41 15.33 -41.26 -8.55
N GLU A 42 14.84 -40.26 -9.29
CA GLU A 42 14.67 -38.91 -8.79
C GLU A 42 13.89 -39.05 -7.48
N ARG A 43 14.62 -39.02 -6.36
CA ARG A 43 14.04 -38.64 -5.08
C ARG A 43 13.55 -37.22 -5.29
N GLU A 44 12.27 -37.10 -5.61
CA GLU A 44 11.49 -35.88 -5.41
C GLU A 44 11.91 -35.33 -4.06
N GLY A 45 12.65 -34.23 -4.11
CA GLY A 45 12.97 -33.45 -2.93
C GLY A 45 11.65 -33.16 -2.26
N SER A 46 11.50 -33.72 -1.06
CA SER A 46 10.45 -33.38 -0.12
C SER A 46 10.19 -31.89 -0.20
N ASP A 47 9.02 -31.53 -0.73
CA ASP A 47 8.42 -30.22 -0.59
C ASP A 47 8.35 -29.91 0.90
N GLU A 48 9.42 -29.31 1.43
CA GLU A 48 9.42 -28.61 2.69
C GLU A 48 8.28 -27.59 2.59
N PRO A 49 7.22 -27.69 3.41
CA PRO A 49 6.20 -26.66 3.48
C PRO A 49 6.82 -25.48 4.23
N SER A 50 7.76 -24.79 3.58
CA SER A 50 8.23 -23.48 4.02
C SER A 50 6.97 -22.63 4.13
N ALA A 51 6.60 -22.30 5.36
CA ALA A 51 5.39 -21.59 5.69
C ALA A 51 5.44 -20.22 5.01
N ARG A 52 5.01 -20.18 3.75
CA ARG A 52 5.00 -19.00 2.91
C ARG A 52 3.88 -18.14 3.46
N PHE A 53 4.22 -17.30 4.45
CA PHE A 53 3.27 -16.41 5.10
C PHE A 53 2.41 -15.76 4.03
N ARG A 54 1.10 -16.05 4.07
CA ARG A 54 0.13 -15.48 3.15
C ARG A 54 0.31 -13.95 3.12
N PRO A 55 0.17 -13.27 1.98
CA PRO A 55 0.34 -11.82 1.89
C PRO A 55 -0.47 -11.05 2.95
N ALA A 56 -1.66 -11.56 3.27
CA ALA A 56 -2.51 -11.04 4.34
C ALA A 56 -1.88 -11.15 5.73
N ALA A 57 -1.19 -12.26 6.04
CA ALA A 57 -0.52 -12.46 7.32
C ALA A 57 0.65 -11.48 7.50
N LYS A 58 1.42 -11.20 6.43
CA LYS A 58 2.48 -10.17 6.47
C LYS A 58 1.90 -8.78 6.70
N GLY A 59 0.78 -8.46 6.05
CA GLY A 59 0.07 -7.20 6.25
C GLY A 59 -0.49 -7.05 7.67
N ALA A 60 -1.08 -8.12 8.22
CA ALA A 60 -1.60 -8.13 9.60
C ALA A 60 -0.46 -8.02 10.63
N PHE A 61 0.66 -8.68 10.38
CA PHE A 61 1.86 -8.57 11.23
C PHE A 61 2.41 -7.14 11.23
N ALA A 62 2.57 -6.52 10.06
CA ALA A 62 3.00 -5.13 9.96
C ALA A 62 2.02 -4.18 10.67
N PHE A 63 0.71 -4.35 10.48
CA PHE A 63 -0.30 -3.57 11.21
C PHE A 63 -0.16 -3.74 12.73
N SER A 64 0.02 -4.97 13.21
CA SER A 64 0.19 -5.26 14.63
C SER A 64 1.43 -4.60 15.22
N MET A 65 2.55 -4.57 14.47
CA MET A 65 3.76 -3.84 14.86
C MET A 65 3.50 -2.34 15.00
N TYR A 66 2.81 -1.72 14.04
CA TYR A 66 2.48 -0.29 14.12
C TYR A 66 1.47 0.02 15.22
N LEU A 67 0.50 -0.86 15.45
CA LEU A 67 -0.45 -0.72 16.54
C LEU A 67 0.26 -0.80 17.89
N ALA A 68 1.18 -1.76 18.08
CA ALA A 68 1.99 -1.87 19.27
C ALA A 68 2.85 -0.61 19.48
N ALA A 69 3.50 -0.11 18.43
CA ALA A 69 4.26 1.13 18.49
C ALA A 69 3.37 2.33 18.89
N SER A 70 2.19 2.45 18.30
CA SER A 70 1.22 3.50 18.64
C SER A 70 0.78 3.43 20.11
N VAL A 71 0.47 2.23 20.60
CA VAL A 71 0.10 2.01 22.00
C VAL A 71 1.24 2.38 22.94
N ILE A 72 2.48 1.97 22.63
CA ILE A 72 3.66 2.24 23.46
C ILE A 72 3.96 3.74 23.52
N LEU A 73 3.89 4.44 22.39
CA LEU A 73 4.23 5.85 22.29
C LEU A 73 3.14 6.75 22.90
N TRP A 74 1.86 6.45 22.66
CA TRP A 74 0.77 7.36 22.98
C TRP A 74 -0.15 6.86 24.09
N ALA A 75 -0.52 5.57 24.08
CA ALA A 75 -1.52 5.04 25.00
C ALA A 75 -0.96 4.64 26.36
N ARG A 76 0.33 4.29 26.45
CA ARG A 76 1.00 3.81 27.69
C ARG A 76 0.64 4.61 28.97
N PRO A 77 0.64 5.95 28.99
CA PRO A 77 0.28 6.71 30.20
C PRO A 77 -1.22 6.72 30.54
N VAL A 78 -2.09 6.29 29.62
CA VAL A 78 -3.55 6.45 29.69
C VAL A 78 -4.29 5.10 29.62
N LEU A 79 -3.60 3.97 29.43
CA LEU A 79 -4.22 2.64 29.33
C LEU A 79 -5.16 2.30 30.51
N ALA A 80 -4.78 2.65 31.74
CA ALA A 80 -5.61 2.43 32.94
C ALA A 80 -6.79 3.42 33.08
N HIS A 81 -6.78 4.49 32.31
CA HIS A 81 -7.70 5.63 32.42
C HIS A 81 -8.25 6.06 31.05
N PHE A 82 -8.47 5.08 30.17
CA PHE A 82 -8.79 5.31 28.76
C PHE A 82 -10.10 6.08 28.52
N GLY A 83 -11.04 6.01 29.47
CA GLY A 83 -12.31 6.75 29.44
C GLY A 83 -12.31 8.05 30.25
N THR A 84 -11.21 8.38 30.95
CA THR A 84 -11.18 9.51 31.92
C THR A 84 -10.02 10.47 31.72
N ARG A 85 -9.00 10.11 30.94
CA ARG A 85 -7.86 10.98 30.61
C ARG A 85 -7.68 11.07 29.09
N TYR A 86 -7.26 12.23 28.61
CA TYR A 86 -6.94 12.43 27.20
C TYR A 86 -5.59 11.80 26.86
N LEU A 87 -5.49 11.24 25.66
CA LEU A 87 -4.21 10.79 25.09
C LEU A 87 -3.20 11.95 24.87
N SER A 88 -3.69 13.19 24.79
CA SER A 88 -2.87 14.38 24.50
C SER A 88 -3.27 15.59 25.33
N ASN A 89 -2.33 16.53 25.50
CA ASN A 89 -2.49 17.74 26.29
C ASN A 89 -3.10 18.92 25.52
N GLY A 90 -3.70 18.68 24.34
CA GLY A 90 -4.35 19.73 23.55
C GLY A 90 -5.50 20.37 24.33
N ARG A 91 -5.57 21.70 24.33
CA ARG A 91 -6.65 22.45 24.99
C ARG A 91 -7.72 22.83 23.97
N GLY A 92 -9.00 22.73 24.34
CA GLY A 92 -10.12 23.19 23.52
C GLY A 92 -10.62 22.15 22.50
N ASP A 93 -9.86 21.88 21.44
CA ASP A 93 -10.37 21.09 20.30
C ASP A 93 -10.80 19.65 20.64
N PRO A 94 -10.14 18.90 21.56
CA PRO A 94 -10.59 17.55 21.91
C PRO A 94 -12.04 17.49 22.39
N ASP A 95 -12.55 18.54 23.04
CA ASP A 95 -13.94 18.59 23.50
C ASP A 95 -14.92 18.76 22.35
N LEU A 96 -14.55 19.55 21.34
CA LEU A 96 -15.30 19.66 20.09
C LEU A 96 -15.40 18.29 19.42
N TYR A 97 -14.28 17.57 19.25
CA TYR A 97 -14.30 16.24 18.61
C TYR A 97 -15.14 15.23 19.38
N ARG A 98 -15.07 15.23 20.72
CA ARG A 98 -15.93 14.39 21.56
C ARG A 98 -17.41 14.71 21.37
N TRP A 99 -17.75 15.99 21.29
CA TRP A 99 -19.11 16.43 21.02
C TRP A 99 -19.57 15.97 19.62
N MET A 100 -18.72 16.12 18.60
CA MET A 100 -19.02 15.68 17.23
C MET A 100 -19.23 14.16 17.13
N LEU A 101 -18.44 13.36 17.87
CA LEU A 101 -18.60 11.90 17.95
C LEU A 101 -19.95 11.48 18.56
N ALA A 102 -20.50 12.26 19.48
CA ALA A 102 -21.84 12.03 20.03
C ALA A 102 -22.95 12.62 19.16
N TRP A 103 -22.72 13.79 18.57
CA TRP A 103 -23.72 14.57 17.86
C TRP A 103 -24.26 13.83 16.63
N THR A 104 -23.39 13.30 15.76
CA THR A 104 -23.86 12.62 14.53
C THR A 104 -24.80 11.44 14.82
N PRO A 105 -24.43 10.43 15.62
CA PRO A 105 -25.32 9.30 15.88
C PRO A 105 -26.58 9.74 16.65
N TRP A 106 -26.47 10.72 17.55
CA TRP A 106 -27.63 11.27 18.25
C TRP A 106 -28.60 11.96 17.27
N ALA A 107 -28.09 12.81 16.37
CA ALA A 107 -28.90 13.52 15.39
C ALA A 107 -29.60 12.55 14.43
N LEU A 108 -28.89 11.53 13.95
CA LEU A 108 -29.46 10.49 13.07
C LEU A 108 -30.60 9.71 13.77
N THR A 109 -30.41 9.32 15.02
CA THR A 109 -31.41 8.56 15.79
C THR A 109 -32.63 9.39 16.19
N HIS A 110 -32.50 10.72 16.27
CA HIS A 110 -33.57 11.64 16.64
C HIS A 110 -34.20 12.38 15.44
N GLY A 111 -33.84 11.98 14.21
CA GLY A 111 -34.34 12.60 12.98
C GLY A 111 -33.97 14.09 12.86
N ARG A 112 -32.84 14.50 13.44
CA ARG A 112 -32.34 15.88 13.39
C ARG A 112 -31.27 16.02 12.30
N SER A 113 -31.09 17.25 11.84
CA SER A 113 -30.01 17.59 10.91
C SER A 113 -28.65 17.34 11.57
N ILE A 114 -27.73 16.70 10.85
CA ILE A 114 -26.34 16.57 11.29
C ILE A 114 -25.56 17.88 11.14
N VAL A 115 -25.99 18.75 10.23
CA VAL A 115 -25.31 20.01 9.89
C VAL A 115 -25.88 21.23 10.61
N PHE A 116 -26.92 21.07 11.43
CA PHE A 116 -27.50 22.19 12.19
C PHE A 116 -27.90 21.75 13.58
N THR A 117 -27.58 22.55 14.60
CA THR A 117 -27.94 22.29 16.00
C THR A 117 -28.53 23.52 16.66
N ASP A 118 -29.57 23.31 17.46
CA ASP A 118 -30.18 24.30 18.36
C ASP A 118 -29.55 24.31 19.76
N ARG A 119 -28.64 23.37 20.04
CA ARG A 119 -28.03 23.18 21.37
C ARG A 119 -26.80 24.04 21.62
N VAL A 120 -26.23 24.60 20.57
CA VAL A 120 -25.07 25.50 20.64
C VAL A 120 -25.58 26.89 20.28
N PHE A 121 -25.19 27.91 21.07
CA PHE A 121 -25.66 29.29 20.90
C PHE A 121 -27.19 29.44 20.88
N ALA A 122 -27.87 28.74 21.79
CA ALA A 122 -29.32 28.88 21.96
C ALA A 122 -29.71 30.33 22.36
N PRO A 123 -30.82 30.88 21.84
CA PRO A 123 -31.82 30.23 20.97
C PRO A 123 -31.51 30.27 19.46
N GLY A 124 -30.46 30.97 19.03
CA GLY A 124 -30.13 31.16 17.61
C GLY A 124 -29.65 29.89 16.89
N GLY A 125 -29.08 28.94 17.63
CA GLY A 125 -28.51 27.73 17.07
C GLY A 125 -27.18 27.98 16.34
N ALA A 126 -26.63 26.92 15.76
CA ALA A 126 -25.38 26.95 15.02
C ALA A 126 -25.46 26.07 13.77
N ASP A 127 -24.99 26.62 12.64
CA ASP A 127 -24.72 25.87 11.43
C ASP A 127 -23.35 25.19 11.55
N LEU A 128 -23.35 23.87 11.43
CA LEU A 128 -22.19 22.99 11.52
C LEU A 128 -21.62 22.62 10.15
N THR A 129 -22.20 23.08 9.05
CA THR A 129 -21.73 22.82 7.69
C THR A 129 -20.26 23.24 7.50
N TRP A 130 -19.88 24.36 8.11
CA TRP A 130 -18.51 24.89 8.13
C TRP A 130 -17.73 24.55 9.40
N SER A 131 -18.30 23.70 10.26
CA SER A 131 -17.62 23.16 11.43
C SER A 131 -16.95 21.83 11.09
N THR A 132 -15.96 21.43 11.91
CA THR A 132 -15.25 20.17 11.75
C THR A 132 -16.13 18.97 12.15
N LEU A 133 -17.03 18.57 11.27
CA LEU A 133 -17.83 17.36 11.40
C LEU A 133 -17.01 16.13 11.01
N MET A 134 -17.21 15.03 11.75
CA MET A 134 -16.62 13.72 11.43
C MET A 134 -17.70 12.62 11.39
N PRO A 135 -18.66 12.66 10.44
CA PRO A 135 -19.78 11.72 10.46
C PRO A 135 -19.35 10.26 10.36
N PHE A 136 -18.34 9.96 9.54
CA PHE A 136 -17.88 8.59 9.36
C PHE A 136 -17.27 8.00 10.64
N PRO A 137 -16.28 8.65 11.30
CA PRO A 137 -15.79 8.19 12.60
C PRO A 137 -16.87 8.13 13.69
N ALA A 138 -17.80 9.09 13.71
CA ALA A 138 -18.86 9.14 14.71
C ALA A 138 -19.81 7.94 14.63
N VAL A 139 -20.24 7.57 13.42
CA VAL A 139 -21.08 6.38 13.20
C VAL A 139 -20.27 5.10 13.41
N ALA A 140 -19.03 5.03 12.90
CA ALA A 140 -18.19 3.84 13.06
C ALA A 140 -17.87 3.53 14.53
N MET A 141 -17.67 4.56 15.35
CA MET A 141 -17.39 4.41 16.79
C MET A 141 -18.64 4.42 17.66
N TRP A 142 -19.85 4.46 17.09
CA TRP A 142 -21.09 4.52 17.86
C TRP A 142 -21.20 3.42 18.94
N PRO A 143 -20.91 2.13 18.66
CA PRO A 143 -20.97 1.09 19.68
C PRO A 143 -19.98 1.31 20.85
N VAL A 144 -18.80 1.86 20.55
CA VAL A 144 -17.80 2.17 21.58
C VAL A 144 -18.23 3.41 22.37
N THR A 145 -18.79 4.40 21.68
CA THR A 145 -19.29 5.64 22.29
C THR A 145 -20.45 5.36 23.23
N SER A 146 -21.37 4.46 22.87
CA SER A 146 -22.53 4.12 23.71
C SER A 146 -22.16 3.27 24.93
N LEU A 147 -21.14 2.42 24.84
CA LEU A 147 -20.71 1.53 25.93
C LEU A 147 -19.66 2.17 26.86
N PHE A 148 -18.69 2.91 26.30
CA PHE A 148 -17.51 3.40 27.01
C PHE A 148 -17.38 4.93 27.00
N GLY A 149 -18.28 5.63 26.32
CA GLY A 149 -18.31 7.09 26.23
C GLY A 149 -17.44 7.66 25.10
N THR A 150 -17.65 8.95 24.80
CA THR A 150 -16.98 9.66 23.70
C THR A 150 -15.47 9.76 23.86
N LEU A 151 -14.97 9.83 25.11
CA LEU A 151 -13.54 9.95 25.37
C LEU A 151 -12.80 8.64 25.05
N ALA A 152 -13.39 7.48 25.37
CA ALA A 152 -12.83 6.20 25.00
C ALA A 152 -12.77 6.04 23.47
N SER A 153 -13.85 6.41 22.76
CA SER A 153 -13.87 6.40 21.29
C SER A 153 -12.81 7.32 20.68
N HIS A 154 -12.65 8.53 21.22
CA HIS A 154 -11.63 9.48 20.79
C HIS A 154 -10.22 8.93 20.97
N ASN A 155 -9.91 8.39 22.15
CA ASN A 155 -8.61 7.80 22.45
C ASN A 155 -8.34 6.56 21.57
N ALA A 156 -9.35 5.71 21.33
CA ALA A 156 -9.23 4.55 20.45
C ALA A 156 -8.89 4.98 19.02
N LEU A 157 -9.60 5.97 18.46
CA LEU A 157 -9.30 6.50 17.14
C LEU A 157 -7.89 7.10 17.09
N LYS A 158 -7.44 7.83 18.12
CA LYS A 158 -6.07 8.37 18.15
C LYS A 158 -5.00 7.29 18.15
N VAL A 159 -5.23 6.15 18.80
CA VAL A 159 -4.29 5.02 18.78
C VAL A 159 -4.31 4.30 17.43
N LEU A 160 -5.49 4.12 16.83
CA LEU A 160 -5.66 3.43 15.55
C LEU A 160 -5.16 4.25 14.36
N ALA A 161 -5.30 5.58 14.42
CA ALA A 161 -4.95 6.51 13.34
C ALA A 161 -3.52 6.32 12.77
N PRO A 162 -2.44 6.44 13.57
CA PRO A 162 -1.08 6.26 13.06
C PRO A 162 -0.82 4.83 12.59
N ALA A 163 -1.42 3.82 13.23
CA ALA A 163 -1.27 2.42 12.85
C ALA A 163 -1.90 2.13 11.47
N LEU A 164 -3.11 2.64 11.22
CA LEU A 164 -3.79 2.53 9.94
C LEU A 164 -3.06 3.32 8.84
N ALA A 165 -2.59 4.53 9.16
CA ALA A 165 -1.83 5.35 8.23
C ALA A 165 -0.50 4.68 7.83
N ALA A 166 0.25 4.18 8.81
CA ALA A 166 1.49 3.45 8.59
C ALA A 166 1.25 2.17 7.79
N TRP A 167 0.19 1.43 8.11
CA TRP A 167 -0.18 0.22 7.39
C TRP A 167 -0.55 0.49 5.94
N GLY A 168 -1.36 1.52 5.67
CA GLY A 168 -1.68 1.93 4.30
C GLY A 168 -0.42 2.27 3.49
N ALA A 169 0.51 3.02 4.08
CA ALA A 169 1.78 3.35 3.44
C ALA A 169 2.68 2.12 3.25
N TYR A 170 2.73 1.21 4.22
CA TYR A 170 3.39 -0.09 4.09
C TYR A 170 2.87 -0.87 2.88
N LEU A 171 1.55 -0.90 2.64
CA LEU A 171 0.98 -1.60 1.47
C LEU A 171 1.48 -1.02 0.16
N VAL A 172 1.62 0.31 0.07
CA VAL A 172 2.21 0.98 -1.10
C VAL A 172 3.68 0.60 -1.25
N CYS A 173 4.48 0.78 -0.20
CA CYS A 173 5.92 0.48 -0.22
C CYS A 173 6.20 -0.99 -0.52
N HIS A 174 5.41 -1.91 0.03
CA HIS A 174 5.59 -3.35 -0.18
C HIS A 174 5.29 -3.76 -1.61
N ARG A 175 4.34 -3.07 -2.25
CA ARG A 175 4.03 -3.30 -3.66
C ARG A 175 5.17 -2.86 -4.58
N VAL A 176 5.78 -1.72 -4.27
CA VAL A 176 6.89 -1.14 -5.05
C VAL A 176 8.21 -1.89 -4.82
N THR A 177 8.59 -2.13 -3.55
CA THR A 177 9.90 -2.71 -3.21
C THR A 177 9.90 -4.23 -3.21
N ARG A 178 8.73 -4.87 -3.04
CA ARG A 178 8.55 -6.31 -2.77
C ARG A 178 9.35 -6.86 -1.59
N ALA A 179 9.89 -5.97 -0.75
CA ALA A 179 10.65 -6.31 0.44
C ALA A 179 9.83 -5.98 1.70
N PHE A 180 9.92 -6.81 2.73
CA PHE A 180 9.14 -6.61 3.95
C PHE A 180 9.71 -5.47 4.81
N TRP A 181 10.95 -5.59 5.28
CA TRP A 181 11.57 -4.62 6.19
C TRP A 181 11.69 -3.19 5.66
N PRO A 182 12.13 -2.95 4.40
CA PRO A 182 12.15 -1.60 3.84
C PRO A 182 10.74 -0.97 3.78
N SER A 183 9.73 -1.79 3.52
CA SER A 183 8.34 -1.34 3.50
C SER A 183 7.81 -1.03 4.89
N VAL A 184 8.25 -1.80 5.90
CA VAL A 184 7.92 -1.51 7.30
C VAL A 184 8.51 -0.16 7.71
N ALA A 185 9.75 0.14 7.30
CA ALA A 185 10.36 1.44 7.53
C ALA A 185 9.59 2.57 6.80
N GLY A 186 9.21 2.37 5.53
CA GLY A 186 8.43 3.34 4.77
C GLY A 186 7.07 3.66 5.39
N GLY A 187 6.34 2.64 5.85
CA GLY A 187 5.09 2.83 6.58
C GLY A 187 5.28 3.57 7.91
N TYR A 188 6.34 3.25 8.66
CA TYR A 188 6.67 3.95 9.90
C TYR A 188 6.93 5.45 9.66
N LEU A 189 7.74 5.78 8.65
CA LEU A 189 8.06 7.16 8.30
C LEU A 189 6.81 7.98 7.97
N PHE A 190 5.79 7.38 7.35
CA PHE A 190 4.54 8.07 7.06
C PHE A 190 3.66 8.21 8.31
N GLY A 191 3.33 7.09 8.97
CA GLY A 191 2.36 7.05 10.06
C GLY A 191 2.87 7.59 11.40
N PHE A 192 4.19 7.79 11.55
CA PHE A 192 4.82 8.40 12.73
C PHE A 192 5.63 9.66 12.36
N SER A 193 5.31 10.29 11.23
CA SER A 193 5.92 11.53 10.78
C SER A 193 5.70 12.71 11.74
N ALA A 194 6.47 13.78 11.57
CA ALA A 194 6.28 15.03 12.31
C ALA A 194 4.86 15.60 12.16
N TYR A 195 4.23 15.41 10.98
CA TYR A 195 2.83 15.74 10.77
C TYR A 195 1.92 14.99 11.75
N MET A 196 2.06 13.66 11.85
CA MET A 196 1.24 12.87 12.77
C MET A 196 1.45 13.28 14.22
N VAL A 197 2.72 13.46 14.64
CA VAL A 197 3.06 13.90 16.00
C VAL A 197 2.45 15.26 16.32
N GLY A 198 2.47 16.20 15.37
CA GLY A 198 1.83 17.51 15.52
C GLY A 198 0.31 17.40 15.67
N GLN A 199 -0.34 16.69 14.75
CA GLN A 199 -1.80 16.58 14.74
C GLN A 199 -2.35 15.72 15.88
N MET A 200 -1.57 14.76 16.39
CA MET A 200 -1.91 13.95 17.56
C MET A 200 -2.22 14.79 18.80
N GLN A 201 -1.75 16.04 18.87
CA GLN A 201 -1.98 16.91 20.02
C GLN A 201 -3.44 17.35 20.15
N SER A 202 -4.15 17.66 19.07
CA SER A 202 -5.51 18.20 19.15
C SER A 202 -6.45 17.72 18.05
N HIS A 203 -5.99 17.48 16.82
CA HIS A 203 -6.86 17.36 15.64
C HIS A 203 -7.16 15.90 15.26
N LEU A 204 -8.30 15.37 15.72
CA LEU A 204 -8.69 13.98 15.44
C LEU A 204 -8.98 13.72 13.96
N ASN A 205 -9.63 14.67 13.29
CA ASN A 205 -9.97 14.60 11.87
C ASN A 205 -8.71 14.49 10.99
N LEU A 206 -7.63 15.19 11.35
CA LEU A 206 -6.39 15.24 10.57
C LEU A 206 -5.51 14.00 10.75
N VAL A 207 -5.50 13.41 11.95
CA VAL A 207 -4.71 12.19 12.19
C VAL A 207 -5.30 10.96 11.50
N LEU A 208 -6.60 10.96 11.22
CA LEU A 208 -7.29 9.91 10.46
C LEU A 208 -7.00 9.98 8.94
N ILE A 209 -5.74 10.22 8.59
CA ILE A 209 -5.23 10.37 7.22
C ILE A 209 -5.08 9.05 6.46
N PHE A 210 -5.32 7.90 7.10
CA PHE A 210 -5.14 6.57 6.51
C PHE A 210 -5.84 6.33 5.15
N PRO A 211 -6.97 6.97 4.77
CA PRO A 211 -7.52 6.79 3.44
C PRO A 211 -6.62 7.31 2.33
N VAL A 212 -5.72 8.27 2.61
CA VAL A 212 -4.79 8.85 1.64
C VAL A 212 -3.81 7.81 1.09
N PRO A 213 -3.00 7.10 1.91
CA PRO A 213 -2.14 6.06 1.37
C PRO A 213 -2.92 4.88 0.77
N ILE A 214 -4.16 4.62 1.22
CA ILE A 214 -5.03 3.63 0.57
C ILE A 214 -5.44 4.08 -0.84
N ALA A 215 -5.77 5.36 -1.04
CA ALA A 215 -6.04 5.89 -2.37
C ALA A 215 -4.82 5.74 -3.28
N VAL A 216 -3.61 6.08 -2.79
CA VAL A 216 -2.36 5.86 -3.52
C VAL A 216 -2.17 4.38 -3.86
N TYR A 217 -2.41 3.47 -2.92
CA TYR A 217 -2.34 2.02 -3.14
C TYR A 217 -3.30 1.57 -4.25
N LEU A 218 -4.53 2.09 -4.29
CA LEU A 218 -5.49 1.78 -5.36
C LEU A 218 -4.99 2.27 -6.72
N VAL A 219 -4.37 3.45 -6.80
CA VAL A 219 -3.77 3.97 -8.04
C VAL A 219 -2.63 3.05 -8.51
N VAL A 220 -1.71 2.69 -7.61
CA VAL A 220 -0.60 1.76 -7.94
C VAL A 220 -1.16 0.45 -8.51
N ARG A 221 -2.15 -0.13 -7.85
CA ARG A 221 -2.82 -1.35 -8.34
C ARG A 221 -3.47 -1.19 -9.70
N LYS A 222 -4.01 -0.01 -10.00
CA LYS A 222 -4.64 0.30 -11.27
C LYS A 222 -3.62 0.45 -12.40
N VAL A 223 -2.49 1.11 -12.13
CA VAL A 223 -1.37 1.27 -13.06
C VAL A 223 -0.73 -0.08 -13.40
N GLU A 224 -0.59 -0.96 -12.41
CA GLU A 224 -0.10 -2.34 -12.61
C GLU A 224 -1.06 -3.24 -13.40
N GLY A 225 -2.29 -2.79 -13.70
CA GLY A 225 -3.31 -3.62 -14.34
C GLY A 225 -3.93 -4.70 -13.43
N SER A 226 -3.56 -4.74 -12.15
CA SER A 226 -4.07 -5.74 -11.17
C SER A 226 -5.51 -5.49 -10.68
N LEU A 227 -6.13 -4.40 -11.13
CA LEU A 227 -7.45 -3.96 -10.69
C LEU A 227 -8.32 -3.52 -11.88
N GLY A 228 -9.48 -4.16 -12.02
CA GLY A 228 -10.49 -3.80 -13.02
C GLY A 228 -10.98 -2.36 -12.85
N ARG A 229 -11.45 -1.74 -13.94
CA ARG A 229 -11.90 -0.33 -13.94
C ARG A 229 -13.02 -0.08 -12.94
N VAL A 230 -14.05 -0.94 -12.92
CA VAL A 230 -15.22 -0.79 -12.04
C VAL A 230 -14.80 -0.85 -10.57
N VAL A 231 -14.05 -1.89 -10.20
CA VAL A 231 -13.56 -2.08 -8.81
C VAL A 231 -12.70 -0.91 -8.36
N PHE A 232 -11.80 -0.41 -9.23
CA PHE A 232 -11.00 0.77 -8.93
C PHE A 232 -11.86 2.00 -8.65
N VAL A 233 -12.81 2.32 -9.52
CA VAL A 233 -13.68 3.50 -9.35
C VAL A 233 -14.51 3.38 -8.07
N THR A 234 -15.10 2.22 -7.79
CA THR A 234 -15.90 2.00 -6.59
C THR A 234 -15.05 2.14 -5.31
N LEU A 235 -13.88 1.52 -5.25
CA LEU A 235 -12.99 1.61 -4.09
C LEU A 235 -12.42 3.01 -3.90
N MET A 236 -12.04 3.67 -5.00
CA MET A 236 -11.51 5.05 -4.96
C MET A 236 -12.60 6.03 -4.50
N ALA A 237 -13.81 5.92 -5.05
CA ALA A 237 -14.94 6.73 -4.62
C ALA A 237 -15.27 6.49 -3.14
N GLY A 238 -15.25 5.23 -2.69
CA GLY A 238 -15.42 4.89 -1.27
C GLY A 238 -14.34 5.48 -0.37
N ALA A 239 -13.07 5.43 -0.78
CA ALA A 239 -11.95 6.01 -0.03
C ALA A 239 -12.07 7.54 0.06
N LEU A 240 -12.40 8.21 -1.05
CA LEU A 240 -12.59 9.67 -1.10
C LEU A 240 -13.82 10.12 -0.32
N LEU A 241 -14.93 9.38 -0.40
CA LEU A 241 -16.12 9.64 0.41
C LEU A 241 -15.83 9.45 1.90
N GLY A 242 -15.12 8.38 2.26
CA GLY A 242 -14.66 8.16 3.63
C GLY A 242 -13.78 9.30 4.13
N LEU A 243 -12.84 9.76 3.29
CA LEU A 243 -11.98 10.89 3.59
C LEU A 243 -12.78 12.19 3.77
N PHE A 244 -13.75 12.47 2.89
CA PHE A 244 -14.65 13.62 3.01
C PHE A 244 -15.46 13.59 4.32
N LEU A 245 -15.97 12.43 4.71
CA LEU A 245 -16.71 12.23 5.95
C LEU A 245 -15.82 12.13 7.21
N ILE A 246 -14.50 12.10 7.05
CA ILE A 246 -13.52 12.24 8.13
C ILE A 246 -13.08 13.71 8.26
N SER A 247 -12.71 14.33 7.14
CA SER A 247 -12.22 15.70 7.08
C SER A 247 -12.34 16.26 5.67
N THR A 248 -13.08 17.35 5.52
CA THR A 248 -13.17 18.10 4.26
C THR A 248 -11.82 18.70 3.86
N GLU A 249 -10.98 19.07 4.82
CA GLU A 249 -9.62 19.55 4.59
C GLU A 249 -8.75 18.47 3.95
N LEU A 250 -8.68 17.27 4.55
CA LEU A 250 -7.89 16.17 3.99
C LEU A 250 -8.40 15.76 2.61
N PHE A 251 -9.72 15.75 2.41
CA PHE A 251 -10.31 15.49 1.11
C PHE A 251 -9.88 16.51 0.07
N ALA A 252 -10.00 17.81 0.37
CA ALA A 252 -9.62 18.88 -0.55
C ALA A 252 -8.13 18.82 -0.90
N THR A 253 -7.26 18.65 0.10
CA THR A 253 -5.81 18.51 -0.10
C THR A 253 -5.48 17.29 -0.96
N THR A 254 -6.08 16.13 -0.66
CA THR A 254 -5.84 14.89 -1.42
C THR A 254 -6.35 14.97 -2.85
N ALA A 255 -7.52 15.56 -3.06
CA ALA A 255 -8.08 15.78 -4.39
C ALA A 255 -7.22 16.75 -5.21
N LEU A 256 -6.74 17.84 -4.59
CA LEU A 256 -5.86 18.80 -5.25
C LEU A 256 -4.54 18.16 -5.67
N PHE A 257 -3.79 17.56 -4.73
CA PHE A 257 -2.49 16.95 -5.05
C PHE A 257 -2.62 15.71 -5.91
N GLY A 258 -3.66 14.89 -5.71
CA GLY A 258 -3.97 13.75 -6.56
C GLY A 258 -4.32 14.16 -7.99
N GLY A 259 -5.10 15.23 -8.15
CA GLY A 259 -5.43 15.82 -9.45
C GLY A 259 -4.19 16.37 -10.16
N LEU A 260 -3.33 17.10 -9.45
CA LEU A 260 -2.05 17.58 -10.00
C LEU A 260 -1.15 16.42 -10.43
N ALA A 261 -1.00 15.39 -9.60
CA ALA A 261 -0.21 14.21 -9.91
C ALA A 261 -0.74 13.44 -11.14
N PHE A 262 -2.06 13.47 -11.38
CA PHE A 262 -2.68 12.86 -12.56
C PHE A 262 -2.51 13.73 -13.82
N CYS A 263 -2.70 15.04 -13.71
CA CYS A 263 -2.69 15.95 -14.86
C CYS A 263 -1.29 16.29 -15.38
N LEU A 264 -0.29 16.43 -14.50
CA LEU A 264 1.08 16.83 -14.90
C LEU A 264 1.74 15.86 -15.91
N PRO A 265 1.65 14.52 -15.74
CA PRO A 265 2.16 13.59 -16.75
C PRO A 265 1.39 13.65 -18.07
N CYS A 266 0.07 13.84 -18.04
CA CYS A 266 -0.74 13.96 -19.26
C CYS A 266 -0.41 15.22 -20.08
N ALA A 267 -0.02 16.31 -19.40
CA ALA A 267 0.37 17.55 -20.07
C ALA A 267 1.79 17.48 -20.66
N THR A 268 2.69 16.72 -20.03
CA THR A 268 4.11 16.62 -20.43
C THR A 268 4.39 15.49 -21.43
N HIS A 269 3.57 14.44 -21.44
CA HIS A 269 3.65 13.33 -22.39
C HIS A 269 2.30 13.11 -23.08
N PRO A 270 1.98 13.87 -24.15
CA PRO A 270 0.79 13.62 -24.95
C PRO A 270 0.85 12.20 -25.56
N PRO A 271 -0.30 11.50 -25.68
CA PRO A 271 -0.33 10.16 -26.26
C PRO A 271 0.21 10.18 -27.69
N PRO A 272 0.95 9.14 -28.12
CA PRO A 272 1.42 9.05 -29.50
C PRO A 272 0.22 9.12 -30.45
N PRO A 273 0.33 9.83 -31.59
CA PRO A 273 -0.76 9.96 -32.54
C PRO A 273 -1.25 8.56 -32.93
N SER A 274 -2.56 8.33 -32.77
CA SER A 274 -3.19 7.06 -33.11
C SER A 274 -2.89 6.73 -34.56
N ALA A 275 -2.21 5.60 -34.80
CA ALA A 275 -1.97 5.10 -36.14
C ALA A 275 -3.30 5.06 -36.92
N PRO A 276 -3.34 5.50 -38.19
CA PRO A 276 -4.57 5.53 -38.96
C PRO A 276 -5.18 4.13 -38.98
N ARG A 277 -6.41 4.05 -38.46
CA ARG A 277 -7.25 2.85 -38.42
C ARG A 277 -7.24 2.28 -39.84
N ARG A 278 -6.55 1.15 -40.05
CA ARG A 278 -6.43 0.50 -41.36
C ARG A 278 -7.85 0.12 -41.79
N MET A 279 -8.45 1.00 -42.59
CA MET A 279 -9.80 0.85 -43.09
C MET A 279 -9.78 -0.44 -43.93
N HIS A 280 -10.45 -1.48 -43.45
CA HIS A 280 -10.59 -2.72 -44.19
C HIS A 280 -11.26 -2.38 -45.52
N ARG A 281 -10.45 -2.35 -46.59
CA ARG A 281 -10.92 -2.17 -47.95
C ARG A 281 -11.81 -3.38 -48.27
N PRO A 282 -13.10 -3.21 -48.61
CA PRO A 282 -13.94 -4.36 -48.94
C PRO A 282 -13.36 -5.06 -50.17
N MET A 283 -13.15 -6.38 -50.05
CA MET A 283 -12.78 -7.26 -51.14
C MET A 283 -13.85 -7.15 -52.22
N ARG A 284 -13.50 -6.60 -53.39
CA ARG A 284 -14.30 -6.71 -54.61
C ARG A 284 -14.31 -8.20 -54.98
N SER A 285 -15.41 -8.88 -54.68
CA SER A 285 -15.74 -10.18 -55.25
C SER A 285 -15.86 -10.00 -56.77
N GLY A 286 -14.85 -10.50 -57.50
CA GLY A 286 -14.96 -10.69 -58.94
C GLY A 286 -15.90 -11.85 -59.22
N SER A 287 -17.06 -11.57 -59.83
CA SER A 287 -17.87 -12.58 -60.47
C SER A 287 -17.62 -12.52 -61.98
N SER A 288 -16.86 -13.50 -62.48
CA SER A 288 -16.71 -13.79 -63.91
C SER A 288 -16.93 -15.30 -64.10
N SER A 289 -18.11 -15.68 -64.58
CA SER A 289 -18.36 -16.91 -65.34
C SER A 289 -19.78 -16.83 -65.92
N LEU A 290 -19.96 -16.64 -67.23
CA LEU A 290 -19.97 -17.66 -68.29
C LEU A 290 -21.17 -18.63 -68.22
N GLY A 291 -22.01 -18.58 -69.25
CA GLY A 291 -22.66 -19.75 -69.87
C GLY A 291 -24.20 -19.75 -69.86
N THR A 292 -24.91 -19.38 -70.93
CA THR A 292 -25.39 -20.15 -72.12
C THR A 292 -26.84 -20.69 -72.00
N THR A 293 -27.58 -20.60 -73.11
CA THR A 293 -28.89 -21.20 -73.48
C THR A 293 -30.12 -20.47 -72.94
N SER A 294 -31.12 -20.07 -73.75
CA SER A 294 -31.62 -20.58 -75.03
C SER A 294 -32.29 -19.47 -75.86
#